data_AF-A0A8T2MZY0-F1
#
_entry.id   AF-A0A8T2MZY0-F1
#
_cell.length_a   1.000
_cell.length_b   1.000
_cell.length_c   1.000
_cell.angle_alpha   90.00
_cell.angle_beta   90.00
_cell.angle_gamma   90.00
#
_symmetry.space_group_name_H-M   'P 1'
#
loop_
_entity.id
_entity.type
_entity.pdbx_description
1 polymer ?
#
loop_
_entity_poly.entity_id
_entity_poly.type
_entity_poly.pdbx_seq_one_letter_code
_entity_poly.pdbx_strand_id
1 'polypeptide(L)'
;MSPPPPLAIGGGVPFPISSANRAIKVEYTRLVHVALQDQAPESDHRLRHPIVYFLQNQAPKKVWERMLFEQFADSSLGSDERYSHLPRTIPLILLLCKAAVKVAHQKLDLIKTDEAEMAEYELWHRDYQKFLEVTVFLLIGVELFRKKSYAEALVYLVYSSQCNKELLLRGPARGHSQELLANYRRACLLVSQEQSEHLPGPLFTTKLNTRAAALFEAGSKAAVSEGLEILMELVVPCMPFLLASDAADGTQEADLAAVETVRNCWCSYLDQEMEPPILEKLTEFLPKLLDCCGETRSFCPPPRLPSCSTQELCERFRRVVTSQKHTPSNGT
;
A
#
# COMPACT_ATOMS: atom_id res chain seq x y z
N MET A 1 -57.36 -29.39 -28.17
CA MET A 1 -56.54 -28.48 -27.33
C MET A 1 -55.43 -27.94 -28.21
N SER A 2 -55.55 -26.69 -28.64
CA SER A 2 -54.53 -26.02 -29.45
C SER A 2 -53.33 -25.64 -28.59
N PRO A 3 -52.09 -25.65 -29.10
CA PRO A 3 -50.93 -25.19 -28.35
C PRO A 3 -51.07 -23.70 -28.02
N PRO A 4 -50.49 -23.21 -26.91
CA PRO A 4 -50.54 -21.80 -26.57
C PRO A 4 -49.72 -20.99 -27.59
N PRO A 5 -50.09 -19.72 -27.85
CA PRO A 5 -49.35 -18.89 -28.79
C PRO A 5 -47.94 -18.61 -28.23
N PRO A 6 -46.92 -18.42 -29.11
CA PRO A 6 -45.62 -17.97 -28.66
C PRO A 6 -45.78 -16.59 -28.01
N LEU A 7 -45.10 -16.39 -26.87
CA LEU A 7 -44.97 -15.11 -26.18
C LEU A 7 -44.54 -14.04 -27.17
N ALA A 8 -45.49 -13.22 -27.60
CA ALA A 8 -45.23 -11.99 -28.32
C ALA A 8 -44.50 -11.05 -27.33
N ILE A 9 -43.17 -11.03 -27.40
CA ILE A 9 -42.38 -9.96 -26.80
C ILE A 9 -42.65 -8.72 -27.65
N GLY A 10 -43.57 -7.89 -27.17
CA GLY A 10 -43.83 -6.57 -27.73
C GLY A 10 -42.55 -5.73 -27.78
N GLY A 11 -42.43 -4.99 -28.88
CA GLY A 11 -41.56 -3.84 -29.13
C GLY A 11 -40.32 -3.64 -28.25
N GLY A 12 -39.15 -3.84 -28.86
CA GLY A 12 -37.93 -3.10 -28.53
C GLY A 12 -36.86 -3.91 -27.79
N VAL A 13 -35.89 -4.41 -28.57
CA VAL A 13 -34.61 -5.03 -28.14
C VAL A 13 -34.65 -6.55 -27.85
N PRO A 14 -33.86 -7.38 -28.57
CA PRO A 14 -33.75 -8.83 -28.35
C PRO A 14 -33.50 -9.24 -26.89
N PHE A 15 -34.15 -10.31 -26.43
CA PHE A 15 -34.03 -10.86 -25.06
C PHE A 15 -32.59 -10.94 -24.50
N PRO A 16 -31.56 -11.38 -25.27
CA PRO A 16 -30.17 -11.41 -24.78
C PRO A 16 -29.59 -10.03 -24.46
N ILE A 17 -29.97 -9.00 -25.22
CA ILE A 17 -29.48 -7.62 -25.04
C ILE A 17 -30.14 -6.98 -23.81
N SER A 18 -31.43 -7.23 -23.58
CA SER A 18 -32.11 -6.76 -22.37
C SER A 18 -31.49 -7.34 -21.09
N SER A 19 -31.13 -8.63 -21.13
CA SER A 19 -30.48 -9.34 -20.02
C SER A 19 -29.04 -8.87 -19.80
N ALA A 20 -28.29 -8.61 -20.87
CA ALA A 20 -26.96 -8.01 -20.80
C ALA A 20 -26.95 -6.63 -20.14
N ASN A 21 -27.87 -5.73 -20.55
CA ASN A 21 -28.03 -4.42 -19.91
C ASN A 21 -28.38 -4.54 -18.42
N ARG A 22 -29.21 -5.52 -18.06
CA ARG A 22 -29.54 -5.81 -16.66
C ARG A 22 -28.31 -6.27 -15.86
N ALA A 23 -27.47 -7.14 -16.43
CA ALA A 23 -26.25 -7.62 -15.78
C ALA A 23 -25.27 -6.48 -15.46
N ILE A 24 -25.02 -5.59 -16.43
CA ILE A 24 -24.15 -4.42 -16.24
C ILE A 24 -24.71 -3.51 -15.12
N LYS A 25 -26.02 -3.25 -15.14
CA LYS A 25 -26.68 -2.43 -14.11
C LYS A 25 -26.58 -3.06 -12.71
N VAL A 26 -26.75 -4.38 -12.61
CA VAL A 26 -26.61 -5.11 -11.35
C VAL A 26 -25.18 -5.00 -10.83
N GLU A 27 -24.18 -5.18 -11.69
CA GLU A 27 -22.78 -5.08 -11.28
C GLU A 27 -22.40 -3.68 -10.83
N TYR A 28 -22.82 -2.65 -11.57
CA TYR A 28 -22.66 -1.26 -11.14
C TYR A 28 -23.29 -1.01 -9.76
N THR A 29 -24.54 -1.47 -9.57
CA THR A 29 -25.26 -1.30 -8.29
C THR A 29 -24.52 -1.98 -7.15
N ARG A 30 -23.97 -3.18 -7.39
CA ARG A 30 -23.15 -3.92 -6.42
C ARG A 30 -21.89 -3.14 -6.06
N LEU A 31 -21.17 -2.59 -7.04
CA LEU A 31 -19.94 -1.82 -6.83
C LEU A 31 -20.20 -0.51 -6.08
N VAL A 32 -21.29 0.20 -6.39
CA VAL A 32 -21.72 1.38 -5.64
C VAL A 32 -22.05 1.03 -4.20
N HIS A 33 -22.79 -0.05 -3.96
CA HIS A 33 -23.09 -0.50 -2.60
C HIS A 33 -21.80 -0.81 -1.82
N VAL A 34 -20.85 -1.52 -2.43
CA VAL A 34 -19.55 -1.84 -1.82
C VAL A 34 -18.72 -0.57 -1.53
N ALA A 35 -18.80 0.44 -2.40
CA ALA A 35 -18.06 1.69 -2.23
C ALA A 35 -18.64 2.59 -1.12
N LEU A 36 -19.96 2.56 -0.92
CA LEU A 36 -20.66 3.36 0.09
C LEU A 36 -20.80 2.66 1.45
N GLN A 37 -20.60 1.34 1.50
CA GLN A 37 -20.69 0.57 2.73
C GLN A 37 -19.62 1.02 3.72
N ASP A 38 -20.03 1.22 4.99
CA ASP A 38 -19.09 1.50 6.07
C ASP A 38 -18.10 0.35 6.24
N GLN A 39 -16.82 0.70 6.39
CA GLN A 39 -15.72 -0.26 6.33
C GLN A 39 -15.21 -0.53 7.72
N ALA A 40 -15.20 -1.82 8.10
CA ALA A 40 -14.43 -2.23 9.26
C ALA A 40 -12.94 -1.90 9.02
N PRO A 41 -12.18 -1.48 10.04
CA PRO A 41 -10.78 -1.06 9.88
C PRO A 41 -9.91 -2.09 9.13
N GLU A 42 -10.18 -3.38 9.33
CA GLU A 42 -9.47 -4.49 8.71
C GLU A 42 -9.90 -4.83 7.27
N SER A 43 -10.82 -4.07 6.67
CA SER A 43 -11.34 -4.33 5.33
C SER A 43 -11.37 -3.06 4.49
N ASP A 44 -10.43 -2.94 3.56
CA ASP A 44 -10.43 -1.90 2.54
C ASP A 44 -11.02 -2.42 1.23
N HIS A 45 -12.20 -1.93 0.85
CA HIS A 45 -12.86 -2.38 -0.39
C HIS A 45 -12.19 -1.85 -1.66
N ARG A 46 -11.37 -0.79 -1.57
CA ARG A 46 -10.60 -0.26 -2.72
C ARG A 46 -9.63 -1.30 -3.25
N LEU A 47 -9.12 -2.17 -2.39
CA LEU A 47 -8.24 -3.28 -2.77
C LEU A 47 -8.92 -4.33 -3.66
N ARG A 48 -10.26 -4.42 -3.63
CA ARG A 48 -11.01 -5.47 -4.32
C ARG A 48 -11.31 -5.13 -5.78
N HIS A 49 -11.46 -3.85 -6.11
CA HIS A 49 -11.88 -3.43 -7.45
C HIS A 49 -11.53 -1.98 -7.78
N PRO A 50 -11.02 -1.67 -8.99
CA PRO A 50 -10.67 -0.29 -9.40
C PRO A 50 -11.87 0.66 -9.33
N ILE A 51 -13.06 0.23 -9.77
CA ILE A 51 -14.28 1.06 -9.70
C ILE A 51 -14.61 1.47 -8.26
N VAL A 52 -14.35 0.63 -7.25
CA VAL A 52 -14.58 1.03 -5.85
C VAL A 52 -13.63 2.17 -5.46
N TYR A 53 -12.35 2.06 -5.82
CA TYR A 53 -11.37 3.13 -5.65
C TYR A 53 -11.79 4.42 -6.38
N PHE A 54 -12.26 4.31 -7.63
CA PHE A 54 -12.74 5.44 -8.43
C PHE A 54 -13.95 6.13 -7.80
N LEU A 55 -14.95 5.37 -7.37
CA LEU A 55 -16.17 5.90 -6.76
C LEU A 55 -15.87 6.61 -5.44
N GLN A 56 -15.07 5.99 -4.55
CA GLN A 56 -14.71 6.59 -3.27
C GLN A 56 -13.88 7.87 -3.41
N ASN A 57 -13.14 7.99 -4.51
CA ASN A 57 -12.36 9.18 -4.83
C ASN A 57 -13.02 10.15 -5.81
N GLN A 58 -14.34 9.99 -6.06
CA GLN A 58 -15.13 10.89 -6.91
C GLN A 58 -14.58 11.03 -8.33
N ALA A 59 -14.17 9.91 -8.95
CA ALA A 59 -13.75 9.91 -10.34
C ALA A 59 -14.86 10.41 -11.27
N PRO A 60 -14.51 11.11 -12.36
CA PRO A 60 -15.47 11.49 -13.38
C PRO A 60 -16.25 10.29 -13.87
N LYS A 61 -17.54 10.50 -14.13
CA LYS A 61 -18.47 9.45 -14.56
C LYS A 61 -17.93 8.61 -15.73
N LYS A 62 -17.34 9.28 -16.72
CA LYS A 62 -16.77 8.64 -17.92
C LYS A 62 -15.67 7.64 -17.59
N VAL A 63 -14.85 7.89 -16.56
CA VAL A 63 -13.72 7.02 -16.17
C VAL A 63 -14.25 5.68 -15.65
N TRP A 64 -15.13 5.70 -14.65
CA TRP A 64 -15.63 4.45 -14.09
C TRP A 64 -16.66 3.75 -15.00
N GLU A 65 -17.41 4.50 -15.82
CA GLU A 65 -18.30 3.90 -16.83
C GLU A 65 -17.49 3.15 -17.89
N ARG A 66 -16.39 3.74 -18.37
CA ARG A 66 -15.48 3.08 -19.30
C ARG A 66 -14.91 1.80 -18.70
N MET A 67 -14.34 1.87 -17.48
CA MET A 67 -13.81 0.69 -16.79
C MET A 67 -14.87 -0.41 -16.62
N LEU A 68 -16.11 -0.04 -16.29
CA LEU A 68 -17.22 -0.99 -16.17
C LEU A 68 -17.47 -1.68 -17.51
N PHE A 69 -17.55 -0.94 -18.61
CA PHE A 69 -17.77 -1.55 -19.92
C PHE A 69 -16.56 -2.38 -20.38
N GLU A 70 -15.33 -1.94 -20.13
CA GLU A 70 -14.11 -2.72 -20.43
C GLU A 70 -14.11 -4.07 -19.71
N GLN A 71 -14.55 -4.13 -18.45
CA GLN A 71 -14.73 -5.38 -17.70
C GLN A 71 -15.70 -6.34 -18.41
N PHE A 72 -16.78 -5.85 -19.00
CA PHE A 72 -17.75 -6.65 -19.76
C PHE A 72 -17.35 -6.91 -21.22
N ALA A 73 -16.40 -6.15 -21.76
CA ALA A 73 -15.87 -6.30 -23.11
C ALA A 73 -14.75 -7.34 -23.19
N ASP A 74 -14.21 -7.79 -22.04
CA ASP A 74 -13.18 -8.82 -21.98
C ASP A 74 -13.61 -10.11 -22.68
N SER A 75 -12.78 -10.54 -23.64
CA SER A 75 -13.00 -11.74 -24.45
C SER A 75 -12.88 -13.03 -23.63
N SER A 76 -12.30 -12.97 -22.43
CA SER A 76 -12.25 -14.08 -21.47
C SER A 76 -13.64 -14.49 -20.96
N LEU A 77 -14.62 -13.58 -20.91
CA LEU A 77 -15.99 -13.83 -20.42
C LEU A 77 -16.77 -14.86 -21.24
N GLY A 78 -16.40 -15.07 -22.50
CA GLY A 78 -17.02 -16.05 -23.41
C GLY A 78 -16.27 -17.38 -23.48
N SER A 79 -15.10 -17.49 -22.82
CA SER A 79 -14.15 -18.60 -23.01
C SER A 79 -14.11 -19.55 -21.80
N ASP A 80 -14.97 -19.34 -20.80
CA ASP A 80 -14.96 -20.10 -19.55
C ASP A 80 -15.47 -21.55 -19.76
N GLU A 81 -14.53 -22.48 -19.90
CA GLU A 81 -14.77 -23.93 -20.08
C GLU A 81 -15.50 -24.58 -18.89
N ARG A 82 -15.63 -23.90 -17.74
CA ARG A 82 -16.35 -24.41 -16.57
C ARG A 82 -17.81 -24.74 -16.85
N TYR A 83 -18.41 -24.17 -17.88
CA TYR A 83 -19.79 -24.46 -18.25
C TYR A 83 -19.92 -25.64 -19.23
N SER A 84 -18.82 -26.13 -19.83
CA SER A 84 -18.79 -27.14 -20.91
C SER A 84 -19.54 -28.45 -20.63
N HIS A 85 -19.82 -28.78 -19.37
CA HIS A 85 -20.48 -30.02 -18.95
C HIS A 85 -22.00 -29.90 -18.69
N LEU A 86 -22.63 -28.72 -18.83
CA LEU A 86 -24.09 -28.55 -18.66
C LEU A 86 -24.86 -28.53 -20.00
N PRO A 87 -25.51 -29.64 -20.42
CA PRO A 87 -26.04 -29.83 -21.78
C PRO A 87 -27.22 -28.91 -22.20
N ARG A 88 -27.74 -28.05 -21.31
CA ARG A 88 -28.84 -27.10 -21.63
C ARG A 88 -28.59 -25.65 -21.21
N THR A 89 -27.60 -25.38 -20.38
CA THR A 89 -27.31 -24.05 -19.82
C THR A 89 -26.17 -23.34 -20.57
N ILE A 90 -25.31 -24.11 -21.25
CA ILE A 90 -24.17 -23.62 -22.06
C ILE A 90 -24.60 -22.61 -23.14
N PRO A 91 -25.62 -22.88 -23.98
CA PRO A 91 -25.92 -21.99 -25.10
C PRO A 91 -26.46 -20.63 -24.64
N LEU A 92 -27.25 -20.62 -23.57
CA LEU A 92 -27.85 -19.40 -23.02
C LEU A 92 -26.82 -18.54 -22.30
N ILE A 93 -25.95 -19.12 -21.47
CA ILE A 93 -24.89 -18.38 -20.78
C ILE A 93 -23.91 -17.79 -21.80
N LEU A 94 -23.45 -18.59 -22.78
CA LEU A 94 -22.55 -18.10 -23.84
C LEU A 94 -23.23 -17.02 -24.70
N LEU A 95 -24.52 -17.16 -25.01
CA LEU A 95 -25.28 -16.14 -25.74
C LEU A 95 -25.40 -14.85 -24.94
N LEU A 96 -25.62 -14.94 -23.62
CA LEU A 96 -25.64 -13.79 -22.72
C LEU A 96 -24.27 -13.13 -22.59
N CYS A 97 -23.18 -13.90 -22.48
CA CYS A 97 -21.81 -13.37 -22.48
C CYS A 97 -21.51 -12.64 -23.79
N LYS A 98 -21.80 -13.26 -24.94
CA LYS A 98 -21.64 -12.61 -26.26
C LYS A 98 -22.48 -11.35 -26.40
N ALA A 99 -23.71 -11.36 -25.88
CA ALA A 99 -24.57 -10.19 -25.86
C ALA A 99 -24.02 -9.08 -24.94
N ALA A 100 -23.49 -9.42 -23.77
CA ALA A 100 -22.85 -8.49 -22.84
C ALA A 100 -21.60 -7.86 -23.44
N VAL A 101 -20.71 -8.66 -24.03
CA VAL A 101 -19.53 -8.18 -24.76
C VAL A 101 -19.95 -7.24 -25.89
N LYS A 102 -20.96 -7.60 -26.70
CA LYS A 102 -21.46 -6.74 -27.78
C LYS A 102 -22.02 -5.42 -27.27
N VAL A 103 -22.85 -5.46 -26.22
CA VAL A 103 -23.42 -4.25 -25.60
C VAL A 103 -22.32 -3.37 -25.02
N ALA A 104 -21.30 -3.96 -24.37
CA ALA A 104 -20.17 -3.23 -23.82
C ALA A 104 -19.38 -2.48 -24.89
N HIS A 105 -19.02 -3.15 -26.01
CA HIS A 105 -18.35 -2.49 -27.13
C HIS A 105 -19.18 -1.34 -27.72
N GLN A 106 -20.49 -1.56 -27.92
CA GLN A 106 -21.38 -0.49 -28.39
C GLN A 106 -21.46 0.69 -27.42
N LYS A 107 -21.35 0.45 -26.11
CA LYS A 107 -21.32 1.51 -25.10
C LYS A 107 -19.97 2.23 -25.07
N LEU A 108 -18.86 1.52 -25.24
CA LEU A 108 -17.53 2.10 -25.37
C LEU A 108 -17.43 3.02 -26.60
N ASP A 109 -17.98 2.61 -27.75
CA ASP A 109 -18.02 3.43 -28.97
C ASP A 109 -18.80 4.76 -28.78
N LEU A 110 -19.77 4.78 -27.87
CA LEU A 110 -20.56 5.98 -27.55
C LEU A 110 -19.86 6.90 -26.56
N ILE A 111 -18.92 6.39 -25.77
CA ILE A 111 -18.05 7.21 -24.93
C ILE A 111 -17.04 7.87 -25.88
N LYS A 112 -17.39 9.06 -26.38
CA LYS A 112 -16.43 9.94 -27.05
C LYS A 112 -15.18 9.99 -26.18
N THR A 113 -14.04 9.72 -26.79
CA THR A 113 -12.75 9.76 -26.12
C THR A 113 -11.82 10.57 -27.00
N ASP A 114 -11.65 11.84 -26.67
CA ASP A 114 -10.52 12.59 -27.18
C ASP A 114 -9.24 12.19 -26.44
N GLU A 115 -8.10 12.72 -26.91
CA GLU A 115 -6.78 12.39 -26.34
C GLU A 115 -6.67 12.82 -24.86
N ALA A 116 -7.31 13.93 -24.47
CA ALA A 116 -7.29 14.42 -23.10
C ALA A 116 -8.08 13.50 -22.15
N GLU A 117 -9.24 13.01 -22.60
CA GLU A 117 -10.08 12.07 -21.83
C GLU A 117 -9.40 10.70 -21.67
N MET A 118 -8.68 10.22 -22.69
CA MET A 118 -7.87 9.00 -22.56
C MET A 118 -6.70 9.18 -21.60
N ALA A 119 -6.01 10.31 -21.65
CA ALA A 119 -4.93 10.61 -20.72
C ALA A 119 -5.45 10.71 -19.27
N GLU A 120 -6.64 11.27 -19.05
CA GLU A 120 -7.30 11.27 -17.74
C GLU A 120 -7.62 9.83 -17.29
N TYR A 121 -8.20 9.00 -18.18
CA TYR A 121 -8.49 7.61 -17.87
C TYR A 121 -7.24 6.82 -17.45
N GLU A 122 -6.15 6.95 -18.20
CA GLU A 122 -4.86 6.32 -17.89
C GLU A 122 -4.27 6.82 -16.57
N LEU A 123 -4.42 8.11 -16.27
CA LEU A 123 -3.97 8.69 -15.01
C LEU A 123 -4.66 8.05 -13.81
N TRP A 124 -5.98 7.86 -13.89
CA TRP A 124 -6.77 7.20 -12.85
C TRP A 124 -6.36 5.74 -12.63
N HIS A 125 -6.08 5.01 -13.71
CA HIS A 125 -5.56 3.65 -13.63
C HIS A 125 -4.17 3.61 -13.01
N ARG A 126 -3.27 4.52 -13.39
CA ARG A 126 -1.94 4.64 -12.80
C ARG A 126 -2.01 4.91 -11.29
N ASP A 127 -2.92 5.78 -10.86
CA ASP A 127 -3.11 6.09 -9.44
C ASP A 127 -3.66 4.89 -8.68
N TYR A 128 -4.57 4.12 -9.28
CA TYR A 128 -5.04 2.87 -8.69
C TYR A 128 -3.93 1.83 -8.56
N GLN A 129 -3.09 1.64 -9.58
CA GLN A 129 -1.94 0.73 -9.51
C GLN A 129 -0.96 1.17 -8.42
N LYS A 130 -0.64 2.47 -8.36
CA LYS A 130 0.22 3.03 -7.31
C LYS A 130 -0.37 2.82 -5.92
N PHE A 131 -1.68 2.95 -5.75
CA PHE A 131 -2.36 2.62 -4.49
C PHE A 131 -2.18 1.14 -4.09
N LEU A 132 -2.28 0.21 -5.04
CA LEU A 132 -2.01 -1.21 -4.78
C LEU A 132 -0.53 -1.44 -4.40
N GLU A 133 0.41 -0.82 -5.12
CA GLU A 133 1.84 -0.90 -4.82
C GLU A 133 2.17 -0.38 -3.41
N VAL A 134 1.66 0.81 -3.05
CA VAL A 134 1.78 1.37 -1.70
C VAL A 134 1.24 0.39 -0.67
N THR A 135 0.10 -0.24 -0.94
CA THR A 135 -0.47 -1.25 -0.05
C THR A 135 0.49 -2.43 0.12
N VAL A 136 1.05 -2.97 -0.97
CA VAL A 136 1.99 -4.10 -0.89
C VAL A 136 3.26 -3.72 -0.13
N PHE A 137 3.83 -2.54 -0.39
CA PHE A 137 4.99 -2.05 0.35
C PHE A 137 4.71 -1.94 1.85
N LEU A 138 3.57 -1.34 2.24
CA LEU A 138 3.12 -1.27 3.63
C LEU A 138 3.04 -2.66 4.27
N LEU A 139 2.39 -3.62 3.60
CA LEU A 139 2.18 -4.95 4.16
C LEU A 139 3.50 -5.71 4.35
N ILE A 140 4.38 -5.69 3.36
CA ILE A 140 5.71 -6.31 3.47
C ILE A 140 6.52 -5.64 4.59
N GLY A 141 6.50 -4.31 4.65
CA GLY A 141 7.17 -3.53 5.69
C GLY A 141 6.72 -3.93 7.10
N VAL A 142 5.41 -4.02 7.33
CA VAL A 142 4.86 -4.43 8.64
C VAL A 142 5.13 -5.90 8.96
N GLU A 143 5.08 -6.79 7.96
CA GLU A 143 5.40 -8.20 8.15
C GLU A 143 6.88 -8.42 8.51
N LEU A 144 7.80 -7.70 7.85
CA LEU A 144 9.23 -7.71 8.18
C LEU A 144 9.49 -7.09 9.55
N PHE A 145 8.80 -6.01 9.89
CA PHE A 145 8.86 -5.39 11.20
C PHE A 145 8.53 -6.40 12.31
N ARG A 146 7.46 -7.19 12.13
CA ARG A 146 7.06 -8.25 13.08
C ARG A 146 8.08 -9.38 13.20
N LYS A 147 8.80 -9.66 12.11
CA LYS A 147 9.91 -10.62 12.09
C LYS A 147 11.20 -10.05 12.67
N LYS A 148 11.19 -8.80 13.16
CA LYS A 148 12.35 -8.07 13.69
C LYS A 148 13.43 -7.78 12.63
N SER A 149 13.07 -7.88 11.35
CA SER A 149 13.92 -7.52 10.21
C SER A 149 13.81 -6.01 9.92
N TYR A 150 14.23 -5.18 10.88
CA TYR A 150 13.99 -3.74 10.85
C TYR A 150 14.67 -3.00 9.69
N ALA A 151 15.86 -3.45 9.27
CA ALA A 151 16.59 -2.86 8.14
C ALA A 151 15.78 -2.96 6.84
N GLU A 152 15.36 -4.18 6.49
CA GLU A 152 14.52 -4.40 5.31
C GLU A 152 13.15 -3.74 5.47
N ALA A 153 12.51 -3.88 6.65
CA ALA A 153 11.22 -3.26 6.92
C ALA A 153 11.24 -1.75 6.67
N LEU A 154 12.29 -1.06 7.12
CA LEU A 154 12.44 0.38 6.95
C LEU A 154 12.42 0.80 5.47
N VAL A 155 13.13 0.08 4.60
CA VAL A 155 13.18 0.37 3.16
C VAL A 155 11.78 0.32 2.55
N TYR A 156 11.03 -0.76 2.81
CA TYR A 156 9.65 -0.90 2.32
C TYR A 156 8.73 0.21 2.85
N LEU A 157 8.84 0.55 4.13
CA LEU A 157 7.98 1.55 4.77
C LEU A 157 8.29 2.99 4.30
N VAL A 158 9.55 3.31 4.01
CA VAL A 158 9.96 4.61 3.45
C VAL A 158 9.40 4.76 2.03
N TYR A 159 9.57 3.76 1.16
CA TYR A 159 8.99 3.77 -0.19
C TYR A 159 7.47 3.87 -0.16
N SER A 160 6.82 3.07 0.69
CA SER A 160 5.37 3.15 0.88
C SER A 160 4.94 4.56 1.28
N SER A 161 5.66 5.20 2.20
CA SER A 161 5.34 6.55 2.69
C SER A 161 5.50 7.62 1.61
N GLN A 162 6.55 7.56 0.79
CA GLN A 162 6.79 8.52 -0.28
C GLN A 162 5.72 8.42 -1.37
N CYS A 163 5.48 7.20 -1.86
CA CYS A 163 4.46 6.96 -2.87
C CYS A 163 3.05 7.30 -2.37
N ASN A 164 2.77 7.06 -1.08
CA ASN A 164 1.50 7.43 -0.46
C ASN A 164 1.31 8.96 -0.42
N LYS A 165 2.35 9.74 -0.13
CA LYS A 165 2.29 11.21 -0.11
C LYS A 165 1.86 11.76 -1.48
N GLU A 166 2.42 11.23 -2.57
CA GLU A 166 2.03 11.63 -3.93
C GLU A 166 0.55 11.34 -4.25
N LEU A 167 -0.01 10.25 -3.72
CA LEU A 167 -1.43 9.93 -3.87
C LEU A 167 -2.30 10.91 -3.07
N LEU A 168 -1.92 11.19 -1.83
CA LEU A 168 -2.69 12.06 -0.94
C LEU A 168 -2.74 13.53 -1.41
N LEU A 169 -1.72 13.99 -2.14
CA LEU A 169 -1.75 15.29 -2.84
C LEU A 169 -2.92 15.40 -3.85
N ARG A 170 -3.45 14.27 -4.34
CA ARG A 170 -4.57 14.21 -5.28
C ARG A 170 -5.91 13.93 -4.60
N GLY A 171 -5.93 13.82 -3.27
CA GLY A 171 -7.12 13.61 -2.47
C GLY A 171 -6.89 12.71 -1.25
N PRO A 172 -7.57 12.96 -0.12
CA PRO A 172 -7.33 12.26 1.14
C PRO A 172 -7.70 10.77 1.10
N ALA A 173 -8.63 10.37 0.23
CA ALA A 173 -9.07 8.98 0.08
C ALA A 173 -8.25 8.19 -0.97
N ARG A 174 -7.18 8.77 -1.52
CA ARG A 174 -6.32 8.15 -2.56
C ARG A 174 -5.33 7.16 -1.99
N GLY A 175 -4.95 7.34 -0.73
CA GLY A 175 -3.88 6.61 -0.07
C GLY A 175 -4.32 5.92 1.22
N HIS A 176 -3.31 5.55 2.00
CA HIS A 176 -3.42 5.04 3.37
C HIS A 176 -3.14 6.14 4.39
N SER A 177 -3.44 5.86 5.67
CA SER A 177 -3.11 6.76 6.78
C SER A 177 -1.61 7.06 6.83
N GLN A 178 -1.24 8.35 6.75
CA GLN A 178 0.13 8.80 6.92
C GLN A 178 0.64 8.51 8.32
N GLU A 179 -0.21 8.70 9.34
CA GLU A 179 0.13 8.44 10.73
C GLU A 179 0.56 6.98 10.92
N LEU A 180 -0.16 6.03 10.32
CA LEU A 180 0.20 4.61 10.37
C LEU A 180 1.59 4.35 9.79
N LEU A 181 1.84 4.85 8.58
CA LEU A 181 3.12 4.69 7.89
C LEU A 181 4.28 5.34 8.67
N ALA A 182 4.05 6.53 9.20
CA ALA A 182 5.02 7.27 9.98
C ALA A 182 5.35 6.57 11.31
N ASN A 183 4.33 6.03 12.00
CA ASN A 183 4.50 5.24 13.21
C ASN A 183 5.42 4.04 12.98
N TYR A 184 5.18 3.23 11.94
CA TYR A 184 6.05 2.09 11.64
C TYR A 184 7.46 2.50 11.22
N ARG A 185 7.61 3.57 10.42
CA ARG A 185 8.94 4.09 10.05
C ARG A 185 9.74 4.52 11.28
N ARG A 186 9.15 5.35 12.15
CA ARG A 186 9.78 5.74 13.43
C ARG A 186 10.07 4.53 14.30
N ALA A 187 9.13 3.60 14.37
CA ALA A 187 9.32 2.38 15.14
C ALA A 187 10.43 1.49 14.58
N CYS A 188 10.78 1.50 13.29
CA CYS A 188 11.98 0.81 12.81
C CYS A 188 13.29 1.45 13.30
N LEU A 189 13.29 2.78 13.49
CA LEU A 189 14.47 3.57 13.86
C LEU A 189 14.73 3.59 15.37
N LEU A 190 13.68 3.84 16.16
CA LEU A 190 13.77 4.23 17.58
C LEU A 190 13.44 3.10 18.55
N VAL A 191 14.19 2.99 19.65
CA VAL A 191 13.97 2.12 20.81
C VAL A 191 12.48 1.75 21.04
N SER A 192 12.16 0.46 21.11
CA SER A 192 11.01 -0.01 21.90
C SER A 192 11.59 -0.57 23.17
N GLN A 193 11.24 0.02 24.32
CA GLN A 193 11.37 -0.68 25.58
C GLN A 193 10.32 -1.80 25.58
N GLU A 194 10.66 -2.93 24.98
CA GLU A 194 9.96 -4.17 25.32
C GLU A 194 10.59 -4.65 26.62
N GLN A 195 9.93 -4.35 27.75
CA GLN A 195 10.21 -5.03 29.01
C GLN A 195 9.93 -6.52 28.77
N SER A 196 10.99 -7.31 28.57
CA SER A 196 10.92 -8.76 28.64
C SER A 196 11.55 -9.20 29.95
N GLU A 197 10.73 -9.53 30.94
CA GLU A 197 11.18 -9.97 32.27
C GLU A 197 11.78 -11.37 32.29
N HIS A 198 11.71 -12.15 31.20
CA HIS A 198 12.08 -13.57 31.24
C HIS A 198 12.80 -14.09 29.99
N LEU A 199 14.09 -13.77 29.81
CA LEU A 199 15.12 -14.74 29.36
C LEU A 199 16.57 -14.17 29.42
N PRO A 200 17.56 -14.91 29.98
CA PRO A 200 18.96 -14.51 29.91
C PRO A 200 19.65 -15.14 28.69
N GLY A 201 20.02 -14.33 27.71
CA GLY A 201 20.79 -14.70 26.51
C GLY A 201 20.68 -13.61 25.42
N PRO A 202 21.69 -13.42 24.54
CA PRO A 202 21.72 -12.29 23.61
C PRO A 202 20.77 -12.54 22.43
N LEU A 203 19.49 -12.28 22.64
CA LEU A 203 18.50 -12.16 21.57
C LEU A 203 17.56 -10.96 21.84
N PHE A 204 18.11 -9.86 22.33
CA PHE A 204 17.48 -8.55 22.23
C PHE A 204 17.73 -8.01 20.82
N THR A 205 16.79 -8.24 19.90
CA THR A 205 16.78 -7.53 18.62
C THR A 205 16.42 -6.08 18.88
N THR A 206 17.43 -5.26 19.16
CA THR A 206 17.31 -3.82 19.29
C THR A 206 17.04 -3.20 17.92
N LYS A 207 16.21 -2.15 17.89
CA LYS A 207 15.89 -1.43 16.65
C LYS A 207 17.12 -0.68 16.11
N LEU A 208 17.07 -0.19 14.88
CA LEU A 208 18.27 0.14 14.11
C LEU A 208 19.28 1.06 14.84
N ASN A 209 18.81 2.18 15.40
CA ASN A 209 19.70 3.09 16.12
C ASN A 209 20.30 2.45 17.37
N THR A 210 19.48 1.72 18.13
CA THR A 210 19.89 1.05 19.37
C THR A 210 20.85 -0.12 19.08
N ARG A 211 20.65 -0.85 17.98
CA ARG A 211 21.58 -1.89 17.54
C ARG A 211 22.93 -1.28 17.15
N ALA A 212 22.90 -0.18 16.40
CA ALA A 212 24.11 0.53 16.02
C ALA A 212 24.89 1.03 17.26
N ALA A 213 24.19 1.63 18.22
CA ALA A 213 24.75 2.07 19.50
C ALA A 213 25.33 0.90 20.32
N ALA A 214 24.61 -0.21 20.47
CA ALA A 214 25.09 -1.37 21.22
C ALA A 214 26.33 -2.02 20.57
N LEU A 215 26.39 -2.07 19.24
CA LEU A 215 27.56 -2.54 18.50
C LEU A 215 28.76 -1.59 18.65
N PHE A 216 28.49 -0.29 18.74
CA PHE A 216 29.51 0.73 18.98
C PHE A 216 30.09 0.60 20.41
N GLU A 217 29.24 0.43 21.42
CA GLU A 217 29.63 0.24 22.82
C GLU A 217 30.38 -1.07 23.08
N ALA A 218 30.16 -2.11 22.27
CA ALA A 218 30.89 -3.38 22.39
C ALA A 218 32.41 -3.24 22.18
N GLY A 219 32.88 -2.11 21.63
CA GLY A 219 34.29 -1.70 21.61
C GLY A 219 35.21 -2.50 20.68
N SER A 220 34.78 -3.66 20.17
CA SER A 220 35.56 -4.41 19.19
C SER A 220 35.57 -3.70 17.83
N LYS A 221 36.72 -3.68 17.15
CA LYS A 221 36.88 -2.99 15.85
C LYS A 221 35.84 -3.42 14.81
N ALA A 222 35.47 -4.70 14.81
CA ALA A 222 34.47 -5.25 13.90
C ALA A 222 33.05 -4.77 14.26
N ALA A 223 32.66 -4.86 15.53
CA ALA A 223 31.34 -4.41 15.98
C ALA A 223 31.14 -2.90 15.78
N VAL A 224 32.14 -2.08 16.12
CA VAL A 224 32.11 -0.62 15.88
C VAL A 224 31.92 -0.31 14.40
N SER A 225 32.58 -1.06 13.51
CA SER A 225 32.42 -0.88 12.07
C SER A 225 31.00 -1.23 11.60
N GLU A 226 30.44 -2.34 12.06
CA GLU A 226 29.08 -2.76 11.73
C GLU A 226 28.03 -1.76 12.26
N GLY A 227 28.21 -1.26 13.49
CA GLY A 227 27.31 -0.27 14.08
C GLY A 227 27.29 1.03 13.30
N LEU A 228 28.46 1.53 12.89
CA LEU A 228 28.58 2.74 12.07
C LEU A 228 28.04 2.53 10.65
N GLU A 229 28.18 1.34 10.07
CA GLU A 229 27.57 1.00 8.78
C GLU A 229 26.03 1.04 8.85
N ILE A 230 25.43 0.46 9.89
CA ILE A 230 23.97 0.55 10.13
C ILE A 230 23.55 2.02 10.27
N LEU A 231 24.31 2.83 11.01
CA LEU A 231 24.03 4.25 11.18
C LEU A 231 24.07 5.00 9.84
N MET A 232 25.09 4.77 9.02
CA MET A 232 25.31 5.51 7.76
C MET A 232 24.45 5.03 6.60
N GLU A 233 24.14 3.73 6.52
CA GLU A 233 23.40 3.16 5.38
C GLU A 233 21.89 3.11 5.62
N LEU A 234 21.44 3.13 6.88
CA LEU A 234 20.02 2.98 7.22
C LEU A 234 19.46 4.16 8.02
N VAL A 235 20.14 4.59 9.09
CA VAL A 235 19.59 5.62 9.98
C VAL A 235 19.71 7.01 9.36
N VAL A 236 20.93 7.43 8.99
CA VAL A 236 21.19 8.75 8.39
C VAL A 236 20.38 8.97 7.11
N PRO A 237 20.31 8.02 6.15
CA PRO A 237 19.52 8.20 4.93
C PRO A 237 18.01 8.28 5.21
N CYS A 238 17.54 7.78 6.36
CA CYS A 238 16.15 7.88 6.73
C CYS A 238 15.78 9.25 7.33
N MET A 239 16.69 9.88 8.07
CA MET A 239 16.42 11.13 8.79
C MET A 239 15.85 12.26 7.92
N PRO A 240 16.32 12.52 6.68
CA PRO A 240 15.70 13.51 5.80
C PRO A 240 14.21 13.27 5.54
N PHE A 241 13.77 12.00 5.48
CA PHE A 241 12.36 11.67 5.29
C PHE A 241 11.51 11.90 6.55
N LEU A 242 12.11 11.93 7.74
CA LEU A 242 11.43 12.33 8.97
C LEU A 242 11.38 13.86 9.07
N LEU A 243 12.47 14.54 8.72
CA LEU A 243 12.55 16.00 8.74
C LEU A 243 11.63 16.67 7.69
N ALA A 244 11.38 16.00 6.56
CA ALA A 244 10.49 16.47 5.50
C ALA A 244 9.00 16.14 5.73
N SER A 245 8.62 15.70 6.94
CA SER A 245 7.21 15.50 7.31
C SER A 245 6.45 16.84 7.30
N ASP A 246 5.26 16.88 6.69
CA ASP A 246 4.47 18.12 6.65
C ASP A 246 3.79 18.36 7.99
N ALA A 247 3.74 19.62 8.44
CA ALA A 247 3.04 20.01 9.67
C ALA A 247 1.55 19.63 9.65
N ALA A 248 0.95 19.55 8.46
CA ALA A 248 -0.45 19.19 8.26
C ALA A 248 -0.77 17.73 8.60
N ASP A 249 0.24 16.85 8.60
CA ASP A 249 0.04 15.41 8.77
C ASP A 249 -0.06 14.99 10.26
N GLY A 250 0.16 15.92 11.20
CA GLY A 250 0.15 15.67 12.65
C GLY A 250 1.31 14.79 13.15
N THR A 251 2.20 14.33 12.26
CA THR A 251 3.33 13.46 12.62
C THR A 251 4.64 14.20 12.84
N GLN A 252 4.72 15.47 12.45
CA GLN A 252 5.96 16.25 12.42
C GLN A 252 6.65 16.33 13.79
N GLU A 253 5.90 16.55 14.87
CA GLU A 253 6.47 16.63 16.21
C GLU A 253 7.13 15.32 16.64
N ALA A 254 6.44 14.19 16.40
CA ALA A 254 6.96 12.86 16.71
C ALA A 254 8.14 12.47 15.81
N ASP A 255 8.11 12.85 14.53
CA ASP A 255 9.21 12.62 13.58
C ASP A 255 10.45 13.45 13.94
N LEU A 256 10.28 14.70 14.36
CA LEU A 256 11.37 15.56 14.82
C LEU A 256 11.95 15.04 16.14
N ALA A 257 11.11 14.67 17.10
CA ALA A 257 11.55 14.09 18.37
C ALA A 257 12.35 12.79 18.17
N ALA A 258 11.98 11.98 17.16
CA ALA A 258 12.73 10.80 16.79
C ALA A 258 14.14 11.13 16.28
N VAL A 259 14.24 12.11 15.38
CA VAL A 259 15.52 12.60 14.85
C VAL A 259 16.41 13.13 15.97
N GLU A 260 15.87 13.93 16.88
CA GLU A 260 16.62 14.46 18.02
C GLU A 260 17.04 13.36 19.01
N THR A 261 16.21 12.35 19.22
CA THR A 261 16.59 11.17 20.04
C THR A 261 17.82 10.47 19.45
N VAL A 262 17.87 10.31 18.13
CA VAL A 262 19.04 9.73 17.44
C VAL A 262 20.26 10.64 17.60
N ARG A 263 20.12 11.95 17.31
CA ARG A 263 21.24 12.91 17.44
C ARG A 263 21.81 12.94 18.86
N ASN A 264 20.95 13.07 19.86
CA ASN A 264 21.34 13.12 21.26
C ASN A 264 22.05 11.83 21.71
N CYS A 265 21.57 10.66 21.26
CA CYS A 265 22.21 9.37 21.55
C CYS A 265 23.68 9.36 21.10
N TRP A 266 23.96 9.75 19.85
CA TRP A 266 25.33 9.72 19.32
C TRP A 266 26.22 10.87 19.83
N CYS A 267 25.63 12.05 20.07
CA CYS A 267 26.36 13.17 20.69
C CYS A 267 26.79 12.83 22.13
N SER A 268 26.03 12.04 22.87
CA SER A 268 26.36 11.67 24.25
C SER A 268 27.67 10.88 24.41
N TYR A 269 28.14 10.22 23.35
CA TYR A 269 29.43 9.51 23.37
C TYR A 269 30.64 10.47 23.35
N LEU A 270 30.47 11.73 22.94
CA LEU A 270 31.55 12.72 22.98
C LEU A 270 31.98 13.08 24.41
N ASP A 271 31.08 12.89 25.38
CA ASP A 271 31.33 13.17 26.79
C ASP A 271 31.85 11.94 27.56
N GLN A 272 32.02 10.79 26.89
CA GLN A 272 32.47 9.53 27.48
C GLN A 272 33.97 9.29 27.24
N GLU A 273 34.62 8.56 28.16
CA GLU A 273 35.99 8.09 27.93
C GLU A 273 35.99 6.97 26.88
N MET A 274 36.75 7.18 25.80
CA MET A 274 36.78 6.29 24.64
C MET A 274 38.21 6.10 24.12
N GLU A 275 38.48 4.95 23.51
CA GLU A 275 39.72 4.71 22.80
C GLU A 275 39.87 5.68 21.61
N PRO A 276 41.04 6.32 21.42
CA PRO A 276 41.27 7.29 20.33
C PRO A 276 40.81 6.85 18.93
N PRO A 277 41.08 5.61 18.46
CA PRO A 277 40.64 5.18 17.12
C PRO A 277 39.12 5.03 16.98
N ILE A 278 38.37 4.87 18.08
CA ILE A 278 36.91 4.81 18.06
C ILE A 278 36.34 6.23 18.03
N LEU A 279 36.93 7.15 18.82
CA LEU A 279 36.55 8.56 18.84
C LEU A 279 36.79 9.25 17.49
N GLU A 280 37.92 8.94 16.82
CA GLU A 280 38.19 9.45 15.46
C GLU A 280 37.09 9.05 14.47
N LYS A 281 36.64 7.79 14.50
CA LYS A 281 35.53 7.33 13.66
C LYS A 281 34.23 8.05 14.01
N LEU A 282 33.90 8.16 15.29
CA LEU A 282 32.68 8.85 15.72
C LEU A 282 32.66 10.31 15.21
N THR A 283 33.76 11.03 15.40
CA THR A 283 33.89 12.43 14.98
C THR A 283 33.89 12.61 13.45
N GLU A 284 34.31 11.60 12.68
CA GLU A 284 34.17 11.56 11.22
C GLU A 284 32.69 11.48 10.77
N PHE A 285 31.87 10.69 11.46
CA PHE A 285 30.48 10.43 11.06
C PHE A 285 29.46 11.40 11.65
N LEU A 286 29.74 11.97 12.82
CA LEU A 286 28.81 12.85 13.53
C LEU A 286 28.33 14.07 12.70
N PRO A 287 29.18 14.76 11.91
CA PRO A 287 28.72 15.85 11.05
C PRO A 287 27.63 15.41 10.06
N LYS A 288 27.72 14.19 9.50
CA LYS A 288 26.72 13.64 8.56
C LYS A 288 25.39 13.32 9.24
N LEU A 289 25.43 12.94 10.51
CA LEU A 289 24.25 12.71 11.34
C LEU A 289 23.54 14.02 11.71
N LEU A 290 24.32 15.05 12.03
CA LEU A 290 23.80 16.36 12.43
C LEU A 290 23.31 17.16 11.23
N ASP A 291 24.04 17.17 10.11
CA ASP A 291 23.72 17.89 8.88
C ASP A 291 23.24 16.94 7.76
N CYS A 292 22.26 16.10 8.07
CA CYS A 292 21.68 15.16 7.10
C CYS A 292 20.82 15.85 6.02
N CYS A 293 20.58 17.17 6.10
CA CYS A 293 19.65 17.91 5.24
C CYS A 293 20.14 18.11 3.80
N GLY A 294 21.45 18.02 3.54
CA GLY A 294 22.04 18.32 2.23
C GLY A 294 21.97 17.19 1.19
N GLU A 295 21.81 15.94 1.63
CA GLU A 295 21.88 14.76 0.75
C GLU A 295 20.69 13.82 1.01
N THR A 296 19.53 14.10 0.41
CA THR A 296 18.42 13.14 0.36
C THR A 296 18.84 11.94 -0.51
N ARG A 297 19.62 11.01 0.03
CA ARG A 297 19.89 9.73 -0.64
C ARG A 297 18.65 8.86 -0.45
N SER A 298 17.85 8.72 -1.52
CA SER A 298 16.80 7.71 -1.53
C SER A 298 17.42 6.33 -1.38
N PHE A 299 16.70 5.40 -0.73
CA PHE A 299 17.06 3.97 -0.65
C PHE A 299 17.03 3.31 -2.04
N CYS A 300 17.89 3.71 -2.98
CA CYS A 300 17.89 3.19 -4.33
C CYS A 300 18.63 1.84 -4.41
N PRO A 301 18.12 0.86 -5.18
CA PRO A 301 16.89 0.86 -5.99
C PRO A 301 15.61 0.54 -5.19
N PRO A 302 14.40 0.79 -5.74
CA PRO A 302 13.14 0.43 -5.08
C PRO A 302 13.08 -1.06 -4.74
N PRO A 303 12.53 -1.43 -3.57
CA PRO A 303 12.46 -2.82 -3.16
C PRO A 303 11.54 -3.61 -4.09
N ARG A 304 11.86 -4.90 -4.27
CA ARG A 304 11.13 -5.77 -5.20
C ARG A 304 9.73 -6.08 -4.68
N LEU A 305 8.74 -5.98 -5.57
CA LEU A 305 7.36 -6.36 -5.27
C LEU A 305 7.06 -7.78 -5.76
N PRO A 306 6.57 -8.69 -4.91
CA PRO A 306 6.06 -9.98 -5.36
C PRO A 306 4.75 -9.79 -6.13
N SER A 307 4.47 -10.70 -7.07
CA SER A 307 3.12 -10.80 -7.65
C SER A 307 2.15 -11.21 -6.54
N CYS A 308 1.03 -10.49 -6.42
CA CYS A 308 0.04 -10.72 -5.38
C CYS A 308 -1.35 -10.73 -6.02
N SER A 309 -2.13 -11.77 -5.74
CA SER A 309 -3.53 -11.79 -6.17
C SER A 309 -4.36 -10.81 -5.32
N THR A 310 -5.48 -10.32 -5.86
CA THR A 310 -6.42 -9.47 -5.10
C THR A 310 -6.88 -10.12 -3.79
N GLN A 311 -7.12 -11.43 -3.80
CA GLN A 311 -7.54 -12.17 -2.60
C GLN A 311 -6.42 -12.20 -1.55
N GLU A 312 -5.20 -12.52 -1.96
CA GLU A 312 -4.03 -12.54 -1.08
C GLU A 312 -3.77 -11.15 -0.48
N LEU A 313 -3.85 -10.10 -1.29
CA LEU A 313 -3.66 -8.72 -0.85
C LEU A 313 -4.66 -8.34 0.24
N CYS A 314 -5.95 -8.64 0.02
CA CYS A 314 -7.01 -8.37 1.00
C CYS A 314 -6.82 -9.16 2.30
N GLU A 315 -6.37 -10.41 2.21
CA GLU A 315 -6.14 -11.25 3.38
C GLU A 315 -4.93 -10.78 4.21
N ARG A 316 -3.82 -10.47 3.54
CA ARG A 316 -2.63 -9.89 4.18
C ARG A 316 -2.95 -8.56 4.85
N PHE A 317 -3.71 -7.70 4.19
CA PHE A 317 -4.20 -6.44 4.77
C PHE A 317 -5.00 -6.66 6.05
N ARG A 318 -5.99 -7.56 6.01
CA ARG A 318 -6.79 -7.91 7.19
C ARG A 318 -5.92 -8.40 8.35
N ARG A 319 -4.95 -9.29 8.09
CA ARG A 319 -4.02 -9.81 9.11
C ARG A 319 -3.14 -8.71 9.70
N VAL A 320 -2.68 -7.77 8.88
CA VAL A 320 -1.87 -6.64 9.35
C VAL A 320 -2.69 -5.73 10.26
N VAL A 321 -3.88 -5.31 9.87
CA VAL A 321 -4.70 -4.38 10.65
C VAL A 321 -5.25 -5.02 11.93
N THR A 322 -5.73 -6.27 11.88
CA THR A 322 -6.25 -6.96 13.08
C THR A 322 -5.19 -7.13 14.16
N SER A 323 -3.95 -7.42 13.78
CA SER A 323 -2.85 -7.59 14.74
C SER A 323 -2.42 -6.27 15.40
N GLN A 324 -2.72 -5.11 14.80
CA GLN A 324 -2.45 -3.80 15.42
C GLN A 324 -3.41 -3.49 16.58
N LYS A 325 -4.62 -4.04 16.58
CA LYS A 325 -5.57 -3.88 17.70
C LYS A 325 -5.09 -4.60 18.98
N HIS A 326 -4.11 -5.50 18.86
CA HIS A 326 -3.57 -6.29 19.98
C HIS A 326 -2.21 -5.81 20.50
N THR A 327 -1.60 -4.80 19.87
CA THR A 327 -0.51 -4.06 20.52
C THR A 327 -1.15 -3.09 21.50
N PRO A 328 -0.95 -3.24 22.83
CA PRO A 328 -1.51 -2.29 23.78
C PRO A 328 -0.93 -0.92 23.42
N SER A 329 -1.82 0.04 23.22
CA SER A 329 -1.49 1.45 23.25
C SER A 329 -0.69 1.67 24.53
N ASN A 330 0.60 2.00 24.41
CA ASN A 330 1.35 2.52 25.54
C ASN A 330 0.59 3.73 26.04
N GLY A 331 -0.02 3.59 27.22
CA GLY A 331 -0.80 4.62 27.85
C GLY A 331 0.09 5.76 28.30
N THR A 332 -0.46 6.97 28.11
CA THR A 332 -0.15 8.25 28.79
C THR A 332 1.27 8.77 28.75
#